data_AF-A0A651G0C2-F1
#
_entry.id   AF-A0A651G0C2-F1
#
_cell.length_a   1.000
_cell.length_b   1.000
_cell.length_c   1.000
_cell.angle_alpha   90.00
_cell.angle_beta   90.00
_cell.angle_gamma   90.00
#
_symmetry.space_group_name_H-M   'P 1'
#
loop_
_entity.id
_entity.type
_entity.pdbx_description
1 polymer ?
#
loop_
_entity_poly.entity_id
_entity_poly.type
_entity_poly.pdbx_seq_one_letter_code
_entity_poly.pdbx_strand_id
1 'polypeptide(L)' 'MFGHNVLYMSRIKHYMLFTRIKKREYNHLYYLKSNMLIGSSHQATIDGVHFTDLGHFGVYENIDALIDEIIGQ' A
#
# COMPACT_ATOMS: atom_id res chain seq x y z
N MET A 1 -5.74 -9.60 20.65
CA MET A 1 -5.14 -8.25 20.61
C MET A 1 -3.63 -8.25 20.24
N PHE A 2 -3.14 -9.20 19.42
CA PHE A 2 -1.71 -9.29 19.04
C PHE A 2 -1.41 -8.95 17.57
N GLY A 3 -2.38 -9.04 16.65
CA GLY A 3 -2.17 -8.85 15.21
C GLY A 3 -1.89 -7.41 14.76
N HIS A 4 -2.50 -6.42 15.41
CA HIS A 4 -2.33 -5.00 15.05
C HIS A 4 -0.88 -4.52 15.22
N ASN A 5 -0.16 -4.99 16.25
CA ASN A 5 1.22 -4.59 16.51
C ASN A 5 2.21 -5.13 15.47
N VAL A 6 2.01 -6.38 15.00
CA VAL A 6 2.91 -7.01 14.01
C VAL A 6 2.78 -6.34 12.64
N LEU A 7 1.54 -6.08 12.20
CA LEU A 7 1.27 -5.39 10.93
C LEU A 7 1.80 -3.95 10.94
N TYR A 8 1.62 -3.24 12.06
CA TYR A 8 2.15 -1.89 12.23
C TYR A 8 3.68 -1.85 12.15
N MET A 9 4.37 -2.76 12.86
CA MET A 9 5.83 -2.85 12.81
C MET A 9 6.34 -3.21 11.42
N SER A 10 5.65 -4.10 10.68
CA SER A 10 6.01 -4.45 9.30
C SER A 10 5.95 -3.23 8.36
N ARG A 11 4.89 -2.41 8.45
CA ARG A 11 4.75 -1.18 7.66
C ARG A 11 5.86 -0.18 7.93
N ILE A 12 6.23 0.02 9.20
CA ILE A 12 7.35 0.88 9.58
C ILE A 12 8.65 0.35 8.99
N LYS A 13 8.90 -0.96 9.09
CA LYS A 13 10.12 -1.59 8.52
C LYS A 13 10.22 -1.35 7.01
N HIS A 14 9.14 -1.54 6.26
CA HIS A 14 9.12 -1.30 4.81
C HIS A 14 9.38 0.18 4.47
N TYR A 15 8.76 1.11 5.19
CA TYR A 15 8.98 2.55 4.97
C TYR A 15 10.42 2.98 5.33
N MET A 16 10.98 2.46 6.41
CA MET A 16 12.38 2.69 6.78
C MET A 16 13.35 2.13 5.73
N LEU A 17 13.06 0.95 5.17
CA LEU A 17 13.85 0.38 4.09
C LEU A 17 13.76 1.24 2.83
N PHE A 18 12.55 1.64 2.42
CA PHE A 18 12.34 2.55 1.30
C PHE A 18 13.15 3.85 1.46
N THR A 19 13.05 4.53 2.60
CA THR A 19 13.78 5.79 2.84
C THR A 19 15.30 5.59 2.83
N ARG A 20 15.80 4.45 3.34
CA ARG A 20 17.22 4.10 3.28
C ARG A 20 17.69 3.88 1.83
N ILE A 21 16.88 3.23 1.01
CA ILE A 21 17.22 2.97 -0.40
C ILE A 21 17.10 4.26 -1.23
N LYS A 22 16.05 5.07 -1.03
CA LYS A 22 15.84 6.35 -1.73
C LYS A 22 17.03 7.31 -1.57
N LYS A 23 17.64 7.32 -0.39
CA LYS A 23 18.87 8.10 -0.08
C LYS A 23 20.10 7.68 -0.88
N ARG A 24 20.11 6.50 -1.51
CA ARG A 24 21.20 5.98 -2.36
C ARG A 24 21.01 6.36 -3.84
N GLU A 25 20.44 7.53 -4.12
CA GLU A 25 20.25 8.12 -5.45
C GLU A 25 19.26 7.41 -6.41
N TYR A 26 18.39 6.56 -5.89
CA TYR A 26 17.32 5.96 -6.71
C TYR A 26 16.18 6.97 -6.95
N ASN A 27 16.35 7.82 -7.98
CA ASN A 27 15.43 8.91 -8.28
C ASN A 27 14.01 8.44 -8.67
N HIS A 28 13.87 7.22 -9.21
CA HIS A 28 12.58 6.64 -9.65
C HIS A 28 12.08 5.49 -8.77
N LEU A 29 12.43 5.50 -7.48
CA LEU A 29 11.82 4.62 -6.48
C LEU A 29 10.67 5.35 -5.77
N TYR A 30 9.49 4.73 -5.75
CA TYR A 30 8.26 5.26 -5.15
C TYR A 30 7.69 4.26 -4.13
N TYR A 31 6.84 4.75 -3.22
CA TYR A 31 6.30 3.93 -2.13
C TYR A 31 4.80 4.14 -1.98
N LEU A 32 4.02 3.10 -2.28
CA LEU A 32 2.60 3.07 -2.00
C LEU A 32 2.37 2.58 -0.56
N LYS A 33 1.75 3.42 0.27
CA LYS A 33 1.40 3.03 1.64
C LYS A 33 0.25 2.02 1.63
N SER A 34 0.32 1.01 2.50
CA SER A 34 -0.70 -0.05 2.56
C SER A 34 -1.92 0.25 3.44
N ASN A 35 -2.07 1.48 3.91
CA ASN A 35 -3.26 1.89 4.68
C ASN A 35 -4.43 2.14 3.75
N MET A 36 -5.59 1.55 4.08
CA MET A 36 -6.85 1.79 3.39
C MET A 36 -6.85 1.46 1.89
N LEU A 37 -5.90 0.66 1.39
CA LEU A 37 -5.82 0.27 -0.04
C LEU A 37 -7.11 -0.38 -0.56
N ILE A 38 -7.86 -1.04 0.32
CA ILE A 38 -9.13 -1.70 -0.03
C ILE A 38 -10.32 -1.13 0.76
N GLY A 39 -10.17 0.08 1.29
CA GLY A 39 -11.19 0.74 2.11
C GLY A 39 -11.45 0.05 3.46
N SER A 40 -12.62 0.34 4.04
CA SER A 40 -13.09 -0.17 5.34
C SER A 40 -14.46 -0.87 5.26
N SER A 41 -14.94 -1.17 4.05
CA SER A 41 -16.28 -1.73 3.82
C SER A 41 -16.46 -3.18 4.27
N HIS A 42 -15.38 -3.84 4.72
CA HIS A 42 -15.30 -5.27 5.07
C HIS A 42 -15.73 -6.24 3.94
N GLN A 43 -16.01 -5.73 2.74
CA GLN A 43 -16.46 -6.49 1.57
C GLN A 43 -15.37 -6.68 0.51
N ALA A 44 -14.17 -6.15 0.78
CA ALA A 44 -13.08 -6.15 -0.18
C ALA A 44 -12.31 -7.48 -0.26
N THR A 45 -12.63 -8.45 0.59
CA THR A 45 -12.02 -9.78 0.59
C THR A 45 -13.09 -10.86 0.67
N ILE A 46 -12.87 -11.98 -0.01
CA ILE A 46 -13.77 -13.14 0.03
C ILE A 46 -13.66 -13.86 1.38
N ASP A 47 -12.44 -13.99 1.89
CA ASP A 47 -12.10 -14.81 3.06
C ASP A 47 -11.23 -14.08 4.10
N GLY A 48 -11.07 -12.76 3.95
CA GLY A 48 -10.18 -11.94 4.76
C GLY A 48 -8.77 -11.78 4.21
N VAL A 49 -8.42 -12.48 3.12
CA VAL A 49 -7.07 -12.42 2.50
C VAL A 49 -7.15 -12.19 0.99
N HIS A 50 -7.94 -12.98 0.27
CA HIS A 50 -8.07 -12.89 -1.18
C HIS A 50 -9.08 -11.80 -1.56
N PHE A 51 -8.67 -10.89 -2.43
CA PHE A 51 -9.52 -9.77 -2.83
C PHE A 51 -10.75 -10.21 -3.62
N THR A 52 -11.86 -9.52 -3.39
CA THR A 52 -13.00 -9.49 -4.32
C THR A 52 -12.68 -8.55 -5.47
N ASP A 53 -13.56 -8.49 -6.48
CA ASP A 53 -13.47 -7.48 -7.54
C ASP A 53 -13.43 -6.05 -6.96
N LEU A 54 -14.21 -5.80 -5.90
CA LEU A 54 -14.19 -4.52 -5.18
C LEU A 54 -12.84 -4.28 -4.49
N GLY A 55 -12.23 -5.32 -3.92
CA GLY A 55 -10.88 -5.21 -3.34
C GLY A 55 -9.83 -4.90 -4.39
N HIS A 56 -9.87 -5.59 -5.54
CA HIS A 56 -9.00 -5.30 -6.67
C HIS A 56 -9.18 -3.88 -7.19
N PHE A 57 -10.42 -3.43 -7.35
CA PHE A 57 -10.73 -2.07 -7.76
C PHE A 57 -10.16 -1.03 -6.78
N GLY A 58 -10.32 -1.24 -5.47
CA GLY A 58 -9.74 -0.33 -4.47
C GLY A 58 -8.22 -0.23 -4.57
N VAL A 59 -7.52 -1.35 -4.77
CA VAL A 59 -6.07 -1.34 -4.97
C VAL A 59 -5.70 -0.61 -6.26
N TYR A 60 -6.42 -0.88 -7.36
CA TYR A 60 -6.21 -0.24 -8.65
C TYR A 60 -6.28 1.29 -8.54
N GLU A 61 -7.34 1.84 -7.94
CA GLU A 61 -7.52 3.30 -7.79
C GLU A 61 -6.35 3.95 -7.03
N ASN A 62 -5.80 3.27 -6.02
CA ASN A 62 -4.66 3.79 -5.26
C ASN A 62 -3.33 3.71 -6.05
N ILE A 63 -3.18 2.69 -6.91
CA ILE A 63 -2.03 2.57 -7.79
C ILE A 63 -2.12 3.63 -8.90
N ASP A 64 -3.30 3.79 -9.50
CA ASP A 64 -3.57 4.75 -10.58
C ASP A 64 -3.25 6.17 -10.11
N ALA A 65 -3.81 6.57 -8.96
CA ALA A 65 -3.52 7.88 -8.37
C ALA A 65 -2.02 8.11 -8.06
N LEU A 66 -1.30 7.06 -7.64
CA LEU A 66 0.14 7.16 -7.44
C LEU A 66 0.89 7.29 -8.77
N ILE A 67 0.46 6.57 -9.81
CA ILE A 67 1.05 6.69 -11.14
C ILE A 67 0.84 8.10 -11.68
N ASP A 68 -0.38 8.65 -11.58
CA ASP A 68 -0.70 10.02 -11.98
C ASP A 68 0.19 11.06 -11.28
N GLU A 69 0.39 10.93 -9.96
CA GLU A 69 1.32 11.77 -9.19
C GLU A 69 2.76 11.67 -9.73
N ILE A 70 3.19 10.47 -10.12
CA ILE A 70 4.56 10.21 -10.61
C ILE A 70 4.78 10.80 -12.01
N ILE A 71 3.81 10.64 -12.91
CA ILE A 71 3.92 11.07 -14.31
C ILE A 71 3.44 12.50 -14.55
N GLY A 72 2.81 13.12 -13.54
CA GLY A 72 2.31 14.48 -13.59
C GLY A 72 1.04 14.63 -14.44
N GLN A 73 0.13 13.66 -14.36
CA GLN A 73 -1.18 13.68 -15.02
C GLN A 73 -2.30 14.05 -14.05
#